data_AF-A0A6J4PNZ5-F1
#
_entry.id   AF-A0A6J4PNZ5-F1
#
_cell.length_a   1.000
_cell.length_b   1.000
_cell.length_c   1.000
_cell.angle_alpha   90.00
_cell.angle_beta   90.00
_cell.angle_gamma   90.00
#
_symmetry.space_group_name_H-M   'P 1'
#
loop_
_entity.id
_entity.type
_entity.pdbx_description
1 polymer ?
#
loop_
_entity_poly.entity_id
_entity_poly.type
_entity_poly.pdbx_seq_one_letter_code
_entity_poly.pdbx_strand_id
1 'polypeptide(L)'
;MPEDELLRAVRSAPLRHVRSRGVRMIGFDSERRMAVVVYPGRDTRYGYPGLSEEEIRGLIDVLEHDESLGAYISSIIKKNHDHERVAWDPATPPPG
;
A
#
# COMPACT_ATOMS: atom_id res chain seq x y z
N MET A 1 3.84 -9.37 -16.42
CA MET A 1 2.74 -10.23 -15.95
C MET A 1 1.43 -9.51 -16.26
N PRO A 2 0.30 -10.19 -16.53
CA PRO A 2 -0.94 -9.48 -16.87
C PRO A 2 -1.47 -8.73 -15.63
N GLU A 3 -1.92 -7.48 -15.83
CA GLU A 3 -2.40 -6.51 -14.81
C GLU A 3 -3.32 -7.12 -13.74
N ASP A 4 -4.11 -8.12 -14.10
CA ASP A 4 -5.01 -8.87 -13.21
C ASP A 4 -4.31 -9.68 -12.12
N GLU A 5 -3.12 -10.21 -12.38
CA GLU A 5 -2.36 -11.05 -11.44
C GLU A 5 -1.72 -10.19 -10.33
N LEU A 6 -1.36 -8.97 -10.70
CA LEU A 6 -0.75 -7.97 -9.87
C LEU A 6 -1.79 -7.23 -9.02
N LEU A 7 -2.95 -6.89 -9.61
CA LEU A 7 -4.14 -6.48 -8.86
C LEU A 7 -4.57 -7.57 -7.87
N ARG A 8 -4.55 -8.85 -8.28
CA ARG A 8 -4.76 -9.97 -7.36
C ARG A 8 -3.70 -10.02 -6.27
N ALA A 9 -2.42 -9.85 -6.60
CA ALA A 9 -1.34 -9.88 -5.62
C ALA A 9 -1.44 -8.73 -4.61
N VAL A 10 -1.84 -7.53 -5.05
CA VAL A 10 -2.08 -6.39 -4.14
C VAL A 10 -3.35 -6.61 -3.31
N ARG A 11 -4.43 -7.13 -3.90
CA ARG A 11 -5.70 -7.42 -3.18
C ARG A 11 -5.62 -8.61 -2.23
N SER A 12 -4.73 -9.57 -2.49
CA SER A 12 -4.60 -10.81 -1.70
C SER A 12 -3.43 -10.79 -0.72
N ALA A 13 -2.52 -9.83 -0.82
CA ALA A 13 -1.33 -9.83 0.01
C ALA A 13 -1.61 -9.26 1.41
N PRO A 14 -1.40 -10.05 2.47
CA PRO A 14 -1.06 -9.48 3.77
C PRO A 14 0.14 -8.53 3.63
N LEU A 15 0.28 -7.60 4.59
CA LEU A 15 1.39 -6.63 4.65
C LEU A 15 2.72 -7.25 4.22
N ARG A 16 3.25 -6.85 3.05
CA ARG A 16 4.47 -7.40 2.47
C ARG A 16 5.64 -6.46 2.66
N HIS A 17 6.82 -7.04 2.89
CA HIS A 17 8.07 -6.29 2.89
C HIS A 17 8.41 -5.80 1.49
N VAL A 18 8.90 -4.57 1.39
CA VAL A 18 9.31 -3.94 0.12
C VAL A 18 10.71 -3.36 0.23
N ARG A 19 11.43 -3.30 -0.89
CA ARG A 19 12.79 -2.75 -0.95
C ARG A 19 12.77 -1.24 -1.17
N SER A 20 12.13 -0.50 -0.26
CA SER A 20 12.04 0.96 -0.34
C SER A 20 12.72 1.64 0.85
N ARG A 21 13.49 2.71 0.61
CA ARG A 21 14.07 3.54 1.69
C ARG A 21 13.00 4.28 2.49
N GLY A 22 11.84 4.53 1.89
CA GLY A 22 10.75 5.28 2.52
C GLY A 22 9.59 4.41 3.00
N VAL A 23 9.59 3.10 2.74
CA VAL A 23 8.53 2.18 3.14
C VAL A 23 9.15 0.83 3.48
N ARG A 24 8.88 0.31 4.68
CA ARG A 24 9.32 -1.02 5.12
C ARG A 24 8.35 -2.10 4.66
N MET A 25 7.05 -1.85 4.84
CA MET A 25 5.99 -2.77 4.43
C MET A 25 4.81 -2.02 3.84
N ILE A 26 4.11 -2.68 2.91
CA ILE A 26 2.87 -2.18 2.33
C ILE A 26 1.83 -3.30 2.23
N GLY A 27 0.58 -2.96 2.45
CA GLY A 27 -0.59 -3.81 2.24
C GLY A 27 -1.71 -3.00 1.60
N PHE A 28 -2.73 -3.68 1.10
CA PHE A 28 -3.87 -3.02 0.48
C PHE A 28 -5.18 -3.72 0.86
N ASP A 29 -6.12 -2.96 1.40
CA ASP A 29 -7.46 -3.41 1.79
C ASP A 29 -8.41 -3.02 0.66
N SER A 30 -8.95 -4.01 -0.06
CA SER A 30 -9.79 -3.80 -1.23
C SER A 30 -11.18 -3.29 -0.90
N GLU A 31 -11.75 -3.66 0.25
CA GLU A 31 -13.08 -3.21 0.67
C GLU A 31 -13.06 -1.71 0.91
N ARG A 32 -12.05 -1.24 1.63
CA ARG A 32 -11.89 0.19 1.97
C ARG A 32 -11.10 0.97 0.92
N ARG A 33 -10.63 0.28 -0.13
CA ARG A 33 -9.69 0.79 -1.14
C ARG A 33 -8.53 1.52 -0.47
N MET A 34 -7.89 0.87 0.50
CA MET A 34 -6.98 1.51 1.45
C MET A 34 -5.57 0.96 1.31
N ALA A 35 -4.58 1.84 1.09
CA ALA A 35 -3.18 1.45 1.23
C ALA A 35 -2.75 1.52 2.70
N VAL A 36 -2.06 0.49 3.17
CA VAL A 36 -1.54 0.45 4.54
C VAL A 36 -0.03 0.35 4.53
N VAL A 37 0.60 1.31 5.19
CA VAL A 37 2.02 1.60 5.05
C VAL A 37 2.70 1.53 6.40
N VAL A 38 3.86 0.87 6.42
CA VAL A 38 4.75 0.85 7.58
C VAL A 38 6.07 1.47 7.20
N TYR A 39 6.44 2.54 7.91
CA TYR A 39 7.68 3.28 7.68
C TYR A 39 8.88 2.59 8.36
N PRO A 40 10.11 2.77 7.84
CA PRO A 40 11.32 2.29 8.51
C PRO A 40 11.44 2.83 9.95
N GLY A 41 11.90 1.99 10.87
CA GLY A 41 12.07 2.35 12.28
C GLY A 41 10.78 2.54 13.08
N ARG A 42 9.61 2.21 12.52
CA ARG A 42 8.31 2.30 13.20
C ARG A 42 7.50 1.02 13.03
N ASP A 43 6.82 0.60 14.10
CA ASP A 43 5.84 -0.50 14.06
C ASP A 43 4.39 -0.01 13.92
N THR A 44 4.20 1.31 13.86
CA THR A 44 2.88 1.90 13.56
C THR A 44 2.55 1.70 12.08
N ARG A 45 1.32 1.27 11.83
CA ARG A 45 0.71 1.11 10.51
C ARG A 45 -0.20 2.29 10.24
N TYR A 46 -0.03 2.90 9.07
CA TYR A 46 -0.83 4.04 8.63
C TYR A 46 -1.67 3.62 7.43
N GLY A 47 -2.99 3.73 7.55
CA GLY A 47 -3.94 3.47 6.48
C GLY A 47 -4.38 4.75 5.78
N TYR A 48 -4.46 4.68 4.45
CA TYR A 48 -4.90 5.73 3.54
C TYR A 48 -6.12 5.22 2.74
N PRO A 49 -7.34 5.39 3.25
CA PRO A 49 -8.55 4.82 2.65
C PRO A 49 -9.06 5.61 1.45
N GLY A 50 -9.93 4.99 0.64
CA GLY A 50 -10.62 5.69 -0.44
C GLY A 50 -9.77 6.01 -1.67
N LEU A 51 -8.71 5.24 -1.92
CA LEU A 51 -7.84 5.44 -3.07
C LEU A 51 -8.60 5.32 -4.39
N SER A 52 -8.39 6.27 -5.29
CA SER A 52 -8.90 6.24 -6.66
C SER A 52 -8.27 5.10 -7.47
N GLU A 53 -8.88 4.75 -8.61
CA GLU A 53 -8.36 3.66 -9.45
C GLU A 53 -7.00 4.03 -10.06
N GLU A 54 -6.83 5.31 -10.40
CA GLU A 54 -5.57 5.87 -10.88
C GLU A 54 -4.46 5.77 -9.83
N GLU A 55 -4.77 6.08 -8.57
CA GLU A 55 -3.79 5.96 -7.48
C GLU A 55 -3.44 4.50 -7.18
N ILE A 56 -4.39 3.58 -7.31
CA ILE A 56 -4.14 2.15 -7.17
C ILE A 56 -3.22 1.66 -8.31
N ARG A 57 -3.49 2.07 -9.56
CA ARG A 57 -2.63 1.75 -10.71
C ARG A 57 -1.22 2.32 -10.53
N GLY A 58 -1.09 3.58 -10.14
CA GLY A 58 0.23 4.18 -9.91
C GLY A 58 1.00 3.53 -8.75
N LEU A 59 0.31 3.12 -7.68
CA LEU A 59 0.94 2.35 -6.59
C LEU A 59 1.49 1.01 -7.12
N ILE A 60 0.70 0.35 -7.97
CA ILE A 60 1.04 -0.91 -8.61
C ILE A 60 2.27 -0.75 -9.52
N ASP A 61 2.29 0.23 -10.41
CA ASP A 61 3.41 0.51 -11.31
C ASP A 61 4.70 0.74 -10.51
N VAL A 62 4.64 1.56 -9.47
CA VAL A 62 5.80 1.86 -8.61
C VAL A 62 6.32 0.59 -7.90
N LEU A 63 5.43 -0.33 -7.55
CA LEU A 63 5.80 -1.61 -6.94
C LEU A 63 6.44 -2.58 -7.93
N GLU A 64 6.07 -2.54 -9.21
CA GLU A 64 6.67 -3.39 -10.25
C GLU A 64 8.01 -2.89 -10.75
N HIS A 65 8.14 -1.57 -10.90
CA HIS A 65 9.31 -0.94 -11.52
C HIS A 65 10.44 -0.62 -10.53
N ASP A 66 10.33 -1.06 -9.27
CA ASP A 66 11.24 -0.75 -8.16
C ASP A 66 11.54 0.75 -8.04
N GLU A 67 10.55 1.57 -8.42
CA GLU A 67 10.61 3.02 -8.29
C GLU A 67 10.44 3.42 -6.81
N SER A 68 10.70 4.70 -6.50
CA SER A 68 10.66 5.16 -5.12
C SER A 68 9.23 5.18 -4.56
N LEU A 69 8.78 4.05 -4.01
CA LEU A 69 7.49 3.90 -3.32
C LEU A 69 7.31 4.92 -2.20
N GLY A 70 8.40 5.28 -1.51
CA GLY A 70 8.38 6.33 -0.50
C GLY A 70 8.04 7.69 -1.09
N ALA A 71 8.57 8.03 -2.26
CA ALA A 71 8.27 9.28 -2.93
C ALA A 71 6.81 9.31 -3.40
N TYR A 72 6.33 8.25 -4.05
CA TYR A 72 4.95 8.16 -4.53
C TYR A 72 3.92 8.31 -3.39
N ILE A 73 4.12 7.58 -2.28
CA ILE A 73 3.24 7.70 -1.12
C ILE A 73 3.29 9.10 -0.52
N SER A 74 4.45 9.77 -0.53
CA SER A 74 4.57 11.12 0.03
C SER A 74 3.99 12.22 -0.86
N SER A 75 4.12 12.11 -2.19
CA SER A 75 3.73 13.17 -3.13
C SER A 75 2.30 13.05 -3.60
N ILE A 76 1.77 11.82 -3.70
CA ILE A 76 0.43 11.54 -4.21
C ILE A 76 -0.48 11.14 -3.05
N ILE A 77 -0.24 9.97 -2.44
CA ILE A 77 -1.19 9.37 -1.49
C ILE A 77 -1.38 10.24 -0.24
N LYS A 78 -0.31 10.56 0.49
CA LYS A 78 -0.37 11.40 1.71
C LYS A 78 -0.91 12.80 1.47
N LYS A 79 -0.74 13.33 0.25
CA LYS A 79 -1.16 14.68 -0.09
C LYS A 79 -2.67 14.76 -0.32
N ASN A 80 -3.25 13.68 -0.85
CA ASN A 80 -4.65 13.61 -1.25
C ASN A 80 -5.55 12.94 -0.21
N HIS A 81 -4.97 12.18 0.72
CA HIS A 81 -5.71 11.34 1.67
C HIS A 81 -5.32 11.63 3.11
N ASP A 82 -6.32 11.78 3.97
CA ASP A 82 -6.12 11.67 5.40
C ASP A 82 -5.66 10.26 5.77
N HIS A 83 -4.99 10.14 6.92
CA HIS A 83 -4.47 8.87 7.38
C HIS A 83 -4.99 8.51 8.75
N GLU A 84 -5.19 7.22 8.96
CA GLU A 84 -5.58 6.64 10.24
C GLU A 84 -4.55 5.61 10.70
N ARG A 85 -4.45 5.44 12.03
CA ARG A 85 -3.65 4.34 12.60
C ARG A 85 -4.50 3.09 12.54
N VAL A 86 -3.99 2.04 11.90
CA VAL A 86 -4.74 0.79 11.72
C VAL A 86 -4.13 -0.34 12.55
N ALA A 87 -4.99 -1.09 13.23
CA ALA A 87 -4.64 -2.35 13.88
C ALA A 87 -4.75 -3.49 12.87
N TRP A 88 -3.89 -3.50 11.84
CA TRP A 88 -3.86 -4.58 10.86
C TRP A 88 -2.79 -5.60 11.25
N ASP A 89 -3.21 -6.81 11.60
CA ASP A 89 -2.31 -7.93 11.83
C ASP A 89 -1.67 -8.40 10.50
N PRO A 90 -0.33 -8.41 10.37
CA PRO A 90 0.35 -8.88 9.16
C PRO A 90 0.09 -10.36 8.83
N ALA A 91 -0.43 -11.17 9.76
CA ALA A 91 -0.86 -12.54 9.47
C ALA A 91 -2.28 -12.62 8.90
N THR A 92 -3.06 -11.54 8.99
CA THR A 92 -4.46 -11.53 8.59
C THR A 92 -4.57 -10.96 7.17
N PRO A 93 -5.11 -11.73 6.21
CA PRO A 93 -5.42 -11.19 4.89
C PRO A 93 -6.40 -10.02 5.03
N PRO A 94 -6.39 -9.05 4.11
CA PRO A 94 -7.42 -8.00 4.10
C PRO A 94 -8.82 -8.64 4.06
N PRO A 95 -9.83 -8.03 4.70
CA PRO A 95 -11.22 -8.47 4.53
C PRO A 95 -11.60 -8.34 3.03
N GLY A 96 -12.44 -9.26 2.56
CA GLY A 96 -12.58 -9.62 1.14
C GLY A 96 -13.83 -9.08 0.47
#